data_AF-A0A8S0YW37-F1
#
_entry.id   AF-A0A8S0YW37-F1
#
_cell.length_a   1.000
_cell.length_b   1.000
_cell.length_c   1.000
_cell.angle_alpha   90.00
_cell.angle_beta   90.00
_cell.angle_gamma   90.00
#
_symmetry.space_group_name_H-M   'P 1'
#
loop_
_entity.id
_entity.type
_entity.pdbx_description
1 polymer ?
#
loop_
_entity_poly.entity_id
_entity_poly.type
_entity_poly.pdbx_seq_one_letter_code
_entity_poly.pdbx_strand_id
1 'polypeptide(L)'
;MVVKKCFKCNKNITKRVPGLECSRCEVCVHADPACSKLSNKQLKTLKNSPGIEWSCEDCLSNISRRSSFIIPEDDDEDEDSEPDRNGKTQIIDAKKLVEDISREVKKTFREEMRNLENSLDFLSEQLTNMEQSLKKQDNKIKELENKNSDLLNKNKNLELRLSAVELLNLGDENRVKPELNKYWPEILGVTLGVGVAAFVNFQTRRPVFSGIQKYVLSVAGITAVLKYVQNTRDDYLAEKDAVLRHYVQLHPEDFREPERKKIADILEPWIPVR
;
A
#
# COMPACT_ATOMS: atom_id res chain seq x y z
N MET A 1 -2.21 8.94 -20.00
CA MET A 1 -1.40 7.69 -20.02
C MET A 1 -1.02 7.41 -21.46
N VAL A 2 0.28 7.42 -21.79
CA VAL A 2 0.75 7.08 -23.13
C VAL A 2 0.58 5.57 -23.31
N VAL A 3 -0.25 5.16 -24.27
CA VAL A 3 -0.45 3.74 -24.58
C VAL A 3 0.76 3.26 -25.38
N LYS A 4 1.65 2.48 -24.75
CA LYS A 4 2.80 1.87 -25.45
C LYS A 4 2.30 0.77 -26.41
N LYS A 5 2.88 0.74 -27.62
CA LYS A 5 2.63 -0.31 -28.63
C LYS A 5 3.74 -1.36 -28.57
N CYS A 6 3.38 -2.62 -28.80
CA CYS A 6 4.36 -3.69 -28.92
C CYS A 6 5.16 -3.54 -30.21
N PHE A 7 6.49 -3.52 -30.11
CA PHE A 7 7.39 -3.33 -31.26
C PHE A 7 7.27 -4.42 -32.33
N LYS A 8 6.97 -5.66 -31.91
CA LYS A 8 6.95 -6.80 -32.83
C LYS A 8 5.63 -6.97 -33.59
N CYS A 9 4.50 -6.65 -32.96
CA CYS A 9 3.17 -6.87 -33.55
C CYS A 9 2.34 -5.59 -33.75
N ASN A 10 2.87 -4.42 -33.35
CA ASN A 10 2.24 -3.09 -33.42
C ASN A 10 0.88 -2.94 -32.72
N LYS A 11 0.44 -3.93 -31.90
CA LYS A 11 -0.78 -3.84 -31.10
C LYS A 11 -0.53 -3.14 -29.76
N ASN A 12 -1.57 -2.54 -29.18
CA ASN A 12 -1.51 -1.84 -27.90
C ASN A 12 -1.25 -2.81 -26.73
N ILE A 13 -0.45 -2.39 -25.76
CA ILE A 13 -0.23 -3.11 -24.50
C ILE A 13 -1.31 -2.68 -23.50
N THR A 14 -2.01 -3.64 -22.89
CA THR A 14 -3.14 -3.36 -21.98
C THR A 14 -2.97 -4.13 -20.68
N LYS A 15 -3.74 -3.80 -19.63
CA LYS A 15 -3.72 -4.56 -18.36
C LYS A 15 -4.04 -6.05 -18.54
N ARG A 16 -4.80 -6.42 -19.57
CA ARG A 16 -5.14 -7.82 -19.90
C ARG A 16 -3.99 -8.57 -20.58
N VAL A 17 -3.13 -7.86 -21.30
CA VAL A 17 -1.99 -8.43 -22.03
C VAL A 17 -0.74 -7.64 -21.63
N PRO A 18 -0.07 -8.02 -20.53
CA PRO A 18 1.04 -7.25 -19.98
C PRO A 18 2.21 -7.19 -20.96
N GLY A 19 2.93 -6.07 -20.92
CA GLY A 19 4.16 -5.87 -21.70
C GLY A 19 5.41 -6.21 -20.89
N LEU A 20 6.49 -6.54 -21.58
CA LEU A 20 7.85 -6.57 -21.07
C LEU A 20 8.61 -5.40 -21.70
N GLU A 21 9.38 -4.68 -20.89
CA GLU A 21 10.22 -3.57 -21.32
C GLU A 21 11.68 -4.00 -21.20
N CYS A 22 12.43 -3.84 -22.29
CA CYS A 22 13.85 -4.18 -22.32
C CYS A 22 14.64 -3.16 -21.48
N SER A 23 15.45 -3.61 -20.52
CA SER A 23 16.23 -2.70 -19.66
C SER A 23 17.34 -1.92 -20.37
N ARG A 24 17.66 -2.29 -21.62
CA ARG A 24 18.75 -1.68 -22.39
C ARG A 24 18.31 -0.71 -23.49
N CYS A 25 17.20 -1.00 -24.16
CA CYS A 25 16.72 -0.20 -25.30
C CYS A 25 15.32 0.36 -25.11
N GLU A 26 14.69 0.14 -23.94
CA GLU A 26 13.35 0.62 -23.59
C GLU A 26 12.22 0.16 -24.54
N VAL A 27 12.53 -0.77 -25.44
CA VAL A 27 11.54 -1.34 -26.36
C VAL A 27 10.58 -2.23 -25.59
N CYS A 28 9.29 -1.98 -25.78
CA CYS A 28 8.23 -2.79 -25.19
C CYS A 28 7.71 -3.86 -26.16
N VAL A 29 7.55 -5.09 -25.66
CA VAL A 29 6.93 -6.21 -26.37
C VAL A 29 5.86 -6.86 -25.49
N HIS A 30 4.91 -7.61 -26.07
CA HIS A 30 3.96 -8.38 -25.25
C HIS A 30 4.67 -9.51 -24.49
N ALA A 31 4.21 -9.78 -23.27
CA ALA A 31 4.64 -10.92 -22.43
C ALA A 31 4.05 -12.25 -22.92
N ASP A 32 4.08 -12.48 -24.24
CA ASP A 32 3.62 -13.68 -24.92
C ASP A 32 4.80 -14.35 -25.64
N PRO A 33 4.79 -15.69 -25.81
CA PRO A 33 5.86 -16.41 -26.50
C PRO A 33 6.09 -15.94 -27.93
N ALA A 34 5.04 -15.53 -28.63
CA ALA A 34 5.14 -15.03 -30.01
C ALA A 34 5.95 -13.72 -30.10
N CYS A 35 5.78 -12.82 -29.12
CA CYS A 35 6.45 -11.52 -29.11
C CYS A 35 7.83 -11.59 -28.44
N SER A 36 7.89 -12.10 -27.21
CA SER A 36 9.12 -12.13 -26.39
C SER A 36 10.10 -13.25 -26.75
N LYS A 37 9.68 -14.27 -27.51
CA LYS A 37 10.40 -15.54 -27.72
C LYS A 37 10.75 -16.28 -26.42
N LEU A 38 10.12 -15.94 -25.30
CA LEU A 38 10.28 -16.66 -24.04
C LEU A 38 9.28 -17.81 -23.93
N SER A 39 9.71 -18.90 -23.31
CA SER A 39 8.78 -19.98 -22.92
C SER A 39 7.83 -19.51 -21.82
N ASN A 40 6.65 -20.13 -21.73
CA ASN A 40 5.67 -19.83 -20.68
C ASN A 40 6.26 -20.03 -19.25
N LYS A 41 7.20 -20.96 -19.09
CA LYS A 41 7.91 -21.18 -17.81
C LYS A 41 8.76 -19.96 -17.44
N GLN A 42 9.56 -19.45 -18.37
CA GLN A 42 10.40 -18.27 -18.16
C GLN A 42 9.57 -17.00 -17.89
N LEU A 43 8.46 -16.83 -18.60
CA LEU A 43 7.52 -15.73 -18.36
C LEU A 43 6.93 -15.78 -16.94
N LYS A 44 6.62 -16.98 -16.43
CA LYS A 44 6.14 -17.15 -15.06
C LYS A 44 7.22 -16.84 -14.03
N THR A 45 8.46 -17.26 -14.28
CA THR A 45 9.61 -16.95 -13.41
C THR A 45 9.88 -15.44 -13.36
N LEU A 46 9.87 -14.75 -14.50
CA LEU A 46 10.05 -13.29 -14.57
C LEU A 46 8.95 -12.54 -13.82
N LYS A 47 7.70 -12.98 -13.94
CA LYS A 47 6.57 -12.35 -13.21
C LYS A 47 6.64 -12.56 -11.70
N ASN A 48 7.16 -13.71 -11.26
CA ASN A 48 7.18 -14.09 -9.84
C ASN A 48 8.46 -13.63 -9.11
N SER A 49 9.50 -13.22 -9.83
CA SER A 49 10.80 -12.86 -9.25
C SER A 49 11.05 -11.35 -9.42
N PRO A 50 10.60 -10.51 -8.48
CA PRO A 50 10.87 -9.07 -8.56
C PRO A 50 12.39 -8.85 -8.51
N GLY A 51 12.92 -8.09 -9.48
CA GLY A 51 14.35 -7.78 -9.60
C GLY A 51 15.08 -8.48 -10.75
N ILE A 52 14.43 -9.40 -11.47
CA ILE A 52 15.00 -9.93 -12.72
C ILE A 52 14.62 -9.00 -13.87
N GLU A 53 15.60 -8.31 -14.44
CA GLU A 53 15.43 -7.50 -15.64
C GLU A 53 15.42 -8.37 -16.91
N TRP A 54 14.54 -8.06 -17.85
CA TRP A 54 14.51 -8.70 -19.16
C TRP A 54 15.23 -7.84 -20.20
N SER A 55 16.03 -8.47 -21.06
CA SER A 55 16.68 -7.85 -22.21
C SER A 55 16.21 -8.53 -23.50
N CYS A 56 15.96 -7.74 -24.55
CA CYS A 56 15.57 -8.29 -25.85
C CYS A 56 16.75 -9.00 -26.54
N GLU A 57 16.41 -9.87 -27.49
CA GLU A 57 17.38 -10.68 -28.25
C GLU A 57 18.40 -9.83 -29.02
N ASP A 58 17.98 -8.68 -29.56
CA ASP A 58 18.87 -7.74 -30.26
C ASP A 58 19.91 -7.16 -29.30
N CYS A 59 19.52 -6.83 -28.07
CA CYS A 59 20.45 -6.38 -27.05
C CYS A 59 21.35 -7.52 -26.54
N LEU A 60 20.84 -8.75 -26.44
CA LEU A 60 21.63 -9.91 -26.02
C LEU A 60 22.69 -10.31 -27.05
N SER A 61 22.33 -10.32 -28.33
CA SER A 61 23.25 -10.63 -29.43
C SER A 61 24.40 -9.61 -29.55
N ASN A 62 24.16 -8.36 -29.17
CA ASN A 62 25.18 -7.31 -29.18
C ASN A 62 26.20 -7.42 -28.03
N ILE A 63 25.85 -8.11 -26.93
CA ILE A 63 26.77 -8.35 -25.80
C ILE A 63 27.79 -9.43 -26.13
N SER A 64 27.35 -10.49 -26.85
CA SER A 64 28.17 -11.66 -27.13
C SER A 64 29.39 -11.38 -28.01
N ARG A 65 29.48 -10.21 -28.65
CA ARG A 65 30.65 -9.82 -29.45
C ARG A 65 31.74 -9.09 -28.67
N ARG A 66 31.57 -8.83 -27.36
CA ARG A 66 32.49 -7.99 -26.58
C ARG A 66 32.98 -8.62 -25.27
N SER A 67 33.12 -9.94 -25.20
CA SER A 67 33.90 -10.60 -24.15
C SER A 67 35.00 -11.47 -24.75
N SER A 68 36.05 -10.81 -25.26
CA SER A 68 37.36 -11.46 -25.41
C SER A 68 37.93 -11.65 -24.01
N PHE A 69 37.71 -12.83 -23.43
CA PHE A 69 38.42 -13.30 -22.26
C PHE A 69 39.85 -13.62 -22.72
N ILE A 70 40.82 -12.83 -22.27
CA ILE A 70 42.24 -13.08 -22.49
C ILE A 70 42.61 -14.23 -21.55
N ILE A 71 42.82 -15.42 -22.11
CA ILE A 71 43.53 -16.51 -21.45
C ILE A 71 45.01 -16.12 -21.58
N PRO A 72 45.79 -15.99 -20.48
CA PRO A 72 47.23 -15.92 -20.60
C PRO A 72 47.72 -17.19 -21.30
N GLU A 73 48.31 -17.04 -22.48
CA GLU A 73 49.09 -18.11 -23.09
C GLU A 73 50.35 -18.26 -22.23
N ASP A 74 50.55 -19.46 -21.68
CA ASP A 74 51.81 -19.84 -21.05
C ASP A 74 52.85 -19.88 -22.17
N ASP A 75 53.69 -18.85 -22.24
CA ASP A 75 54.89 -18.77 -23.07
C ASP A 75 55.90 -19.84 -22.60
N ASP A 76 55.69 -21.07 -23.03
CA ASP A 76 56.74 -22.10 -23.14
C ASP A 76 57.32 -22.00 -24.55
N GLU A 77 58.44 -21.32 -24.73
CA GLU A 77 59.48 -21.64 -25.74
C GLU A 77 60.67 -20.66 -25.65
N ASP A 78 61.88 -21.23 -25.52
CA ASP A 78 63.15 -20.85 -26.17
C ASP A 78 64.30 -21.52 -25.37
N GLU A 79 64.74 -22.70 -25.78
CA GLU A 79 65.81 -22.95 -26.77
C GLU A 79 67.24 -22.72 -26.23
N ASP A 80 67.93 -23.86 -26.10
CA ASP A 80 69.31 -24.16 -26.48
C ASP A 80 70.50 -23.35 -25.93
N SER A 81 71.36 -24.05 -25.16
CA SER A 81 72.82 -23.89 -25.28
C SER A 81 73.55 -25.19 -24.89
N GLU A 82 74.32 -25.71 -25.84
CA GLU A 82 75.24 -26.85 -25.78
C GLU A 82 76.35 -26.75 -24.70
N PRO A 83 77.05 -27.87 -24.41
CA PRO A 83 77.87 -28.04 -23.22
C PRO A 83 79.34 -27.69 -23.45
N ASP A 84 79.98 -26.95 -22.54
CA ASP A 84 81.44 -26.94 -22.47
C ASP A 84 82.02 -26.84 -21.06
N ARG A 85 82.62 -27.98 -20.67
CA ARG A 85 83.88 -28.20 -19.95
C ARG A 85 84.27 -27.33 -18.73
N ASN A 86 84.60 -28.10 -17.68
CA ASN A 86 85.75 -27.95 -16.78
C ASN A 86 85.51 -27.20 -15.45
N GLY A 87 85.38 -27.97 -14.36
CA GLY A 87 85.39 -27.39 -13.01
C GLY A 87 85.11 -28.40 -11.89
N LYS A 88 86.18 -29.04 -11.40
CA LYS A 88 86.38 -29.60 -10.05
C LYS A 88 85.12 -30.09 -9.29
N THR A 89 85.01 -31.40 -9.14
CA THR A 89 84.22 -32.09 -8.11
C THR A 89 84.55 -31.54 -6.72
N GLN A 90 83.79 -30.55 -6.26
CA GLN A 90 83.69 -30.26 -4.84
C GLN A 90 82.78 -31.33 -4.24
N ILE A 91 83.32 -32.03 -3.26
CA ILE A 91 82.56 -32.93 -2.39
C ILE A 91 81.58 -32.03 -1.64
N ILE A 92 80.35 -31.90 -2.14
CA ILE A 92 79.28 -31.17 -1.47
C ILE A 92 78.97 -31.95 -0.20
N ASP A 93 79.19 -31.31 0.94
CA ASP A 93 78.84 -31.82 2.24
C ASP A 93 77.31 -31.82 2.37
N ALA A 94 76.68 -32.93 1.98
CA ALA A 94 75.22 -33.09 1.91
C ALA A 94 74.51 -32.73 3.22
N LYS A 95 75.22 -32.83 4.37
CA LYS A 95 74.69 -32.42 5.67
C LYS A 95 74.43 -30.93 5.75
N LYS A 96 75.35 -30.11 5.23
CA LYS A 96 75.25 -28.65 5.25
C LYS A 96 74.12 -28.16 4.34
N LEU A 97 73.97 -28.77 3.17
CA LEU A 97 72.87 -28.46 2.25
C LEU A 97 71.50 -28.76 2.86
N VAL A 98 71.34 -29.91 3.52
CA VAL A 98 70.07 -30.27 4.19
C VAL A 98 69.77 -29.32 5.34
N GLU A 99 70.79 -28.87 6.08
CA GLU A 99 70.61 -27.90 7.16
C GLU A 99 70.18 -26.52 6.64
N ASP A 100 70.78 -26.04 5.55
CA ASP A 100 70.41 -24.78 4.90
C ASP A 100 69.01 -24.85 4.28
N ILE A 101 68.66 -25.97 3.63
CA ILE A 101 67.29 -26.21 3.14
C ILE A 101 66.29 -26.23 4.29
N SER A 102 66.60 -26.94 5.39
CA SER A 102 65.73 -26.98 6.57
C SER A 102 65.52 -25.59 7.17
N ARG A 103 66.57 -24.76 7.17
CA ARG A 103 66.50 -23.38 7.65
C ARG A 103 65.65 -22.50 6.75
N GLU A 104 65.80 -22.61 5.42
CA GLU A 104 65.02 -21.83 4.46
C GLU A 104 63.55 -22.25 4.48
N VAL A 105 63.26 -23.56 4.48
CA VAL A 105 61.90 -24.09 4.61
C VAL A 105 61.24 -23.63 5.90
N LYS A 106 61.97 -23.60 7.03
CA LYS A 106 61.44 -23.09 8.31
C LYS A 106 61.20 -21.57 8.29
N LYS A 107 61.93 -20.83 7.44
CA LYS A 107 61.76 -19.40 7.27
C LYS A 107 60.55 -19.11 6.39
N THR A 108 60.46 -19.74 5.23
CA THR A 108 59.30 -19.63 4.31
C THR A 108 58.02 -20.08 4.99
N PHE A 109 58.03 -21.21 5.69
CA PHE A 109 56.86 -21.68 6.43
C PHE A 109 56.39 -20.66 7.50
N ARG A 110 57.32 -20.01 8.21
CA ARG A 110 56.96 -18.98 9.19
C ARG A 110 56.41 -17.71 8.56
N GLU A 111 56.88 -17.36 7.37
CA GLU A 111 56.40 -16.22 6.61
C GLU A 111 54.99 -16.47 6.06
N GLU A 112 54.76 -17.65 5.48
CA GLU A 112 53.43 -18.08 5.03
C GLU A 112 52.42 -18.18 6.17
N MET A 113 52.82 -18.72 7.32
CA MET A 113 51.95 -18.76 8.50
C MET A 113 51.54 -17.36 8.98
N ARG A 114 52.45 -16.38 8.93
CA ARG A 114 52.13 -14.98 9.26
C ARG A 114 51.22 -14.34 8.22
N ASN A 115 51.43 -14.62 6.93
CA ASN A 115 50.55 -14.13 5.87
C ASN A 115 49.13 -14.70 6.00
N LEU A 116 49.02 -15.99 6.32
CA LEU A 116 47.74 -16.62 6.63
C LEU A 116 47.07 -15.98 7.85
N GLU A 117 47.81 -15.75 8.94
CA GLU A 117 47.30 -15.08 10.14
C GLU A 117 46.75 -13.68 9.82
N ASN A 118 47.50 -12.86 9.08
CA ASN A 118 47.04 -11.54 8.64
C ASN A 118 45.79 -11.60 7.75
N SER A 119 45.71 -12.58 6.84
CA SER A 119 44.53 -12.76 5.99
C SER A 119 43.30 -13.21 6.78
N LEU A 120 43.48 -14.05 7.80
CA LEU A 120 42.41 -14.48 8.69
C LEU A 120 41.90 -13.32 9.54
N ASP A 121 42.80 -12.47 10.06
CA ASP A 121 42.43 -11.28 10.83
C ASP A 121 41.62 -10.30 9.97
N PHE A 122 42.04 -10.06 8.72
CA PHE A 122 41.29 -9.24 7.78
C PHE A 122 39.89 -9.80 7.47
N LEU A 123 39.78 -11.11 7.25
CA LEU A 123 38.50 -11.77 7.03
C LEU A 123 37.60 -11.71 8.27
N SER A 124 38.18 -11.82 9.47
CA SER A 124 37.47 -11.66 10.74
C SER A 124 36.90 -10.25 10.87
N GLU A 125 37.69 -9.21 10.58
CA GLU A 125 37.23 -7.83 10.60
C GLU A 125 36.12 -7.57 9.57
N GLN A 126 36.26 -8.11 8.35
CA GLN A 126 35.20 -8.08 7.34
C GLN A 126 33.90 -8.75 7.81
N LEU A 127 34.01 -9.93 8.45
CA LEU A 127 32.85 -10.64 9.01
C LEU A 127 32.14 -9.81 10.09
N THR A 128 32.89 -9.18 11.01
CA THR A 128 32.29 -8.32 12.04
C THR A 128 31.59 -7.09 11.45
N ASN A 129 32.15 -6.48 10.40
CA ASN A 129 31.53 -5.36 9.69
C ASN A 129 30.24 -5.78 8.97
N MET A 130 30.23 -6.95 8.32
CA MET A 130 29.03 -7.51 7.71
C MET A 130 27.96 -7.82 8.77
N GLU A 131 28.34 -8.38 9.92
CA GLU A 131 27.43 -8.67 11.02
C GLU A 131 26.76 -7.40 11.56
N GLN A 132 27.52 -6.33 11.75
CA GLN A 132 26.97 -5.03 12.17
C GLN A 132 26.01 -4.44 11.12
N SER A 133 26.35 -4.56 9.83
CA SER A 133 25.48 -4.10 8.74
C SER A 133 24.16 -4.88 8.70
N LEU A 134 24.20 -6.20 8.86
CA LEU A 134 23.00 -7.05 8.95
C LEU A 134 22.13 -6.68 10.15
N LYS A 135 22.72 -6.47 11.33
CA LYS A 135 22.00 -6.00 12.52
C LYS A 135 21.32 -4.64 12.28
N LYS A 136 21.99 -3.71 11.59
CA LYS A 136 21.41 -2.42 11.23
C LYS A 136 20.25 -2.55 10.24
N GLN A 137 20.32 -3.49 9.31
CA GLN A 137 19.22 -3.78 8.38
C GLN A 137 18.03 -4.44 9.10
N ASP A 138 18.26 -5.39 10.00
CA ASP A 138 17.19 -6.04 10.80
C ASP A 138 16.38 -5.02 11.61
N ASN A 139 17.06 -4.07 12.26
CA ASN A 139 16.39 -2.99 12.99
C ASN A 139 15.53 -2.10 12.07
N LYS A 140 16.01 -1.80 10.86
CA LYS A 140 15.23 -1.03 9.87
C LYS A 140 14.02 -1.80 9.37
N ILE A 141 14.15 -3.11 9.18
CA ILE A 141 13.03 -3.97 8.78
C ILE A 141 11.95 -3.94 9.86
N LYS A 142 12.32 -4.15 11.13
CA LYS A 142 11.38 -4.06 12.26
C LYS A 142 10.71 -2.69 12.37
N GLU A 143 11.45 -1.60 12.16
CA GLU A 143 10.88 -0.25 12.15
C GLU A 143 9.86 -0.06 11.03
N LEU A 144 10.15 -0.57 9.82
CA LEU A 144 9.24 -0.52 8.68
C LEU A 144 8.00 -1.39 8.89
N GLU A 145 8.15 -2.57 9.49
CA GLU A 145 7.02 -3.44 9.85
C GLU A 145 6.08 -2.76 10.85
N ASN A 146 6.62 -2.12 11.88
CA ASN A 146 5.83 -1.34 12.84
C ASN A 146 5.12 -0.14 12.19
N LYS A 147 5.80 0.59 11.29
CA LYS A 147 5.16 1.68 10.54
C LYS A 147 4.04 1.17 9.63
N ASN A 148 4.21 -0.01 9.03
CA ASN A 148 3.21 -0.59 8.15
C ASN A 148 1.97 -1.07 8.92
N SER A 149 2.15 -1.69 10.10
CA SER A 149 1.04 -2.06 10.97
C SER A 149 0.27 -0.83 11.48
N ASP A 150 0.97 0.25 11.86
CA ASP A 150 0.36 1.52 12.23
C ASP A 150 -0.44 2.16 11.09
N LEU A 151 0.10 2.14 9.86
CA LEU A 151 -0.59 2.67 8.68
C LEU A 151 -1.83 1.85 8.33
N LEU A 152 -1.76 0.52 8.44
CA LEU A 152 -2.92 -0.35 8.24
C LEU A 152 -4.04 -0.05 9.24
N ASN A 153 -3.70 0.14 10.51
CA ASN A 153 -4.67 0.51 11.54
C ASN A 153 -5.30 1.89 11.28
N LYS A 154 -4.51 2.87 10.83
CA LYS A 154 -5.01 4.19 10.43
C LYS A 154 -5.94 4.12 9.22
N ASN A 155 -5.58 3.35 8.19
CA ASN A 155 -6.42 3.16 7.00
C ASN A 155 -7.76 2.51 7.38
N LYS A 156 -7.76 1.48 8.22
CA LYS A 156 -8.99 0.85 8.70
C LYS A 156 -9.88 1.83 9.47
N ASN A 157 -9.30 2.71 10.29
CA ASN A 157 -10.06 3.77 10.98
C ASN A 157 -10.66 4.77 10.00
N LEU A 158 -9.89 5.20 8.99
CA LEU A 158 -10.37 6.12 7.96
C LEU A 158 -11.50 5.51 7.13
N GLU A 159 -11.41 4.23 6.77
CA GLU A 159 -12.48 3.50 6.08
C GLU A 159 -13.78 3.48 6.89
N LEU A 160 -13.69 3.21 8.20
CA LEU A 160 -14.85 3.26 9.10
C LEU A 160 -15.45 4.67 9.22
N ARG A 161 -14.61 5.72 9.22
CA ARG A 161 -15.10 7.11 9.23
C ARG A 161 -15.76 7.49 7.92
N LEU A 162 -15.21 7.04 6.79
CA LEU A 162 -15.78 7.28 5.47
C LEU A 162 -17.13 6.58 5.32
N SER A 163 -17.26 5.32 5.76
CA SER A 163 -18.54 4.61 5.71
C SER A 163 -19.62 5.30 6.57
N ALA A 164 -19.26 5.79 7.76
CA ALA A 164 -20.18 6.54 8.60
C ALA A 164 -20.66 7.84 7.93
N VAL A 165 -19.76 8.58 7.27
CA VAL A 165 -20.10 9.79 6.50
C VAL A 165 -20.96 9.45 5.27
N GLU A 166 -20.68 8.35 4.60
CA GLU A 166 -21.47 7.89 3.46
C GLU A 166 -22.89 7.52 3.89
N LEU A 167 -23.06 6.84 5.02
CA LEU A 167 -24.38 6.52 5.60
C LEU A 167 -25.17 7.75 6.03
N LEU A 168 -24.49 8.80 6.53
CA LEU A 168 -25.11 10.10 6.81
C LEU A 168 -25.66 10.72 5.52
N ASN A 169 -24.87 10.70 4.44
CA ASN A 169 -25.28 11.29 3.16
C ASN A 169 -26.36 10.47 2.43
N LEU A 170 -26.29 9.14 2.47
CA LEU A 170 -27.31 8.22 1.93
C LEU A 170 -28.59 8.21 2.75
N GLY A 171 -28.53 8.66 4.01
CA GLY A 171 -29.55 8.42 5.02
C GLY A 171 -30.95 8.93 4.66
N ASP A 172 -31.01 9.99 3.86
CA ASP A 172 -32.21 10.70 3.46
C ASP A 172 -32.64 10.48 2.00
N GLU A 173 -31.84 9.80 1.16
CA GLU A 173 -32.12 9.70 -0.29
C GLU A 173 -33.48 9.09 -0.62
N ASN A 174 -33.98 8.17 0.21
CA ASN A 174 -35.24 7.46 -0.02
C ASN A 174 -36.39 7.90 0.91
N ARG A 175 -36.17 8.88 1.79
CA ARG A 175 -37.19 9.31 2.77
C ARG A 175 -38.04 10.43 2.19
N VAL A 176 -39.19 10.09 1.63
CA VAL A 176 -40.20 11.10 1.26
C VAL A 176 -40.80 11.68 2.53
N LYS A 177 -40.45 12.93 2.86
CA LYS A 177 -41.09 13.65 3.98
C LYS A 177 -42.57 13.87 3.63
N PRO A 178 -43.53 13.53 4.51
CA PRO A 178 -44.94 13.81 4.26
C PRO A 178 -45.15 15.31 4.08
N GLU A 179 -45.99 15.71 3.13
CA GLU A 179 -46.15 17.12 2.72
C GLU A 179 -46.52 18.03 3.90
N LEU A 180 -47.32 17.53 4.84
CA LEU A 180 -47.70 18.26 6.05
C LEU A 180 -46.49 18.67 6.89
N ASN A 181 -45.48 17.80 7.01
CA ASN A 181 -44.29 18.07 7.81
C ASN A 181 -43.37 19.11 7.16
N LYS A 182 -43.46 19.28 5.83
CA LYS A 182 -42.71 20.29 5.08
C LYS A 182 -43.20 21.71 5.35
N TYR A 183 -44.52 21.88 5.51
CA TYR A 183 -45.15 23.19 5.74
C TYR A 183 -45.50 23.45 7.22
N TRP A 184 -45.20 22.49 8.10
CA TRP A 184 -45.51 22.57 9.51
C TRP A 184 -44.91 23.80 10.23
N PRO A 185 -43.62 24.16 10.05
CA PRO A 185 -43.06 25.33 10.71
C PRO A 185 -43.68 26.63 10.19
N GLU A 186 -44.10 26.70 8.93
CA GLU A 186 -44.82 27.84 8.38
C GLU A 186 -46.23 27.97 8.98
N ILE A 187 -46.98 26.87 9.08
CA ILE A 187 -48.33 26.87 9.66
C ILE A 187 -48.27 27.27 11.15
N LEU A 188 -47.34 26.68 11.91
CA LEU A 188 -47.12 27.05 13.31
C LEU A 188 -46.59 28.47 13.47
N GLY A 189 -45.68 28.90 12.60
CA GLY A 189 -45.09 30.24 12.64
C GLY A 189 -46.13 31.33 12.39
N VAL A 190 -47.06 31.12 11.46
CA VAL A 190 -48.18 32.04 11.21
C VAL A 190 -49.14 32.07 12.40
N THR A 191 -49.60 30.91 12.88
CA THR A 191 -50.57 30.84 13.98
C THR A 191 -50.02 31.43 15.29
N LEU A 192 -48.79 31.08 15.67
CA LEU A 192 -48.12 31.64 16.84
C LEU A 192 -47.74 33.12 16.62
N GLY A 193 -47.27 33.49 15.44
CA GLY A 193 -46.91 34.88 15.10
C GLY A 193 -48.09 35.85 15.25
N VAL A 194 -49.25 35.46 14.74
CA VAL A 194 -50.50 36.22 14.90
C VAL A 194 -50.95 36.23 16.35
N GLY A 195 -50.89 35.08 17.05
CA GLY A 195 -51.24 34.97 18.47
C GLY A 195 -50.38 35.87 19.37
N VAL A 196 -49.07 35.90 19.16
CA VAL A 196 -48.12 36.74 19.91
C VAL A 196 -48.39 38.23 19.65
N ALA A 197 -48.59 38.63 18.40
CA ALA A 197 -48.89 40.03 18.07
C ALA A 197 -50.22 40.49 18.70
N ALA A 198 -51.26 39.64 18.63
CA ALA A 198 -52.54 39.87 19.28
C ALA A 198 -52.41 39.99 20.80
N PHE A 199 -51.63 39.09 21.43
CA PHE A 199 -51.36 39.10 22.86
C PHE A 199 -50.63 40.37 23.32
N VAL A 200 -49.62 40.83 22.57
CA VAL A 200 -48.90 42.07 22.88
C VAL A 200 -49.82 43.30 22.78
N ASN A 201 -50.69 43.36 21.77
CA ASN A 201 -51.66 44.45 21.66
C ASN A 201 -52.70 44.41 22.80
N PHE A 202 -53.19 43.22 23.17
CA PHE A 202 -54.08 43.04 24.31
C PHE A 202 -53.42 43.49 25.63
N GLN A 203 -52.17 43.05 25.88
CA GLN A 203 -51.40 43.41 27.07
C GLN A 203 -51.14 44.92 27.17
N THR A 204 -50.95 45.59 26.03
CA THR A 204 -50.75 47.05 25.96
C THR A 204 -52.06 47.86 25.91
N ARG A 205 -53.22 47.22 26.13
CA ARG A 205 -54.57 47.82 26.09
C ARG A 205 -54.88 48.51 24.75
N ARG A 206 -54.33 47.98 23.65
CA ARG A 206 -54.65 48.42 22.28
C ARG A 206 -55.65 47.46 21.64
N PRO A 207 -56.45 47.91 20.65
CA PRO A 207 -57.31 47.00 19.89
C PRO A 207 -56.48 45.86 19.30
N VAL A 208 -56.98 44.63 19.42
CA VAL A 208 -56.23 43.41 19.09
C VAL A 208 -55.61 43.52 17.69
N PHE A 209 -56.39 43.88 16.68
CA PHE A 209 -55.97 43.93 15.27
C PHE A 209 -55.25 45.24 14.85
N SER A 210 -54.74 46.05 15.78
CA SER A 210 -54.06 47.31 15.45
C SER A 210 -52.60 47.10 15.03
N GLY A 211 -52.20 47.69 13.89
CA GLY A 211 -50.80 47.75 13.43
C GLY A 211 -50.32 46.49 12.71
N ILE A 212 -50.66 46.37 11.42
CA ILE A 212 -50.33 45.21 10.57
C ILE A 212 -48.83 44.89 10.51
N GLN A 213 -47.98 45.92 10.58
CA GLN A 213 -46.53 45.77 10.58
C GLN A 213 -46.03 44.90 11.74
N LYS A 214 -46.68 44.95 12.91
CA LYS A 214 -46.31 44.11 14.07
C LYS A 214 -46.62 42.64 13.81
N TYR A 215 -47.74 42.36 13.17
CA TYR A 215 -48.14 41.00 12.80
C TYR A 215 -47.16 40.41 11.80
N VAL A 216 -46.83 41.15 10.75
CA VAL A 216 -45.88 40.71 9.72
C VAL A 216 -44.51 40.43 10.33
N LEU A 217 -43.99 41.33 11.17
CA LEU A 217 -42.71 41.14 11.85
C LEU A 217 -42.72 39.96 12.84
N SER A 218 -43.80 39.80 13.61
CA SER A 218 -43.97 38.70 14.56
C SER A 218 -44.02 37.35 13.83
N VAL A 219 -44.83 37.24 12.78
CA VAL A 219 -44.92 36.02 11.95
C VAL A 219 -43.59 35.68 11.30
N ALA A 220 -42.93 36.66 10.68
CA ALA A 220 -41.63 36.44 10.04
C ALA A 220 -40.56 35.99 11.06
N GLY A 221 -40.50 36.64 12.23
CA GLY A 221 -39.57 36.31 13.29
C GLY A 221 -39.78 34.90 13.86
N ILE A 222 -41.02 34.56 14.24
CA ILE A 222 -41.32 33.25 14.82
C ILE A 222 -41.12 32.13 13.78
N THR A 223 -41.53 32.34 12.53
CA THR A 223 -41.35 31.35 11.46
C THR A 223 -39.86 31.09 11.21
N ALA A 224 -39.02 32.13 11.18
CA ALA A 224 -37.58 31.97 11.01
C ALA A 224 -36.95 31.17 12.15
N VAL A 225 -37.33 31.44 13.40
CA VAL A 225 -36.85 30.71 14.58
C VAL A 225 -37.31 29.25 14.55
N LEU A 226 -38.58 28.98 14.26
CA LEU A 226 -39.11 27.61 14.17
C LEU A 226 -38.41 26.81 13.06
N LYS A 227 -38.17 27.44 11.90
CA LYS A 227 -37.45 26.80 10.80
C LYS A 227 -36.01 26.45 11.18
N TYR A 228 -35.32 27.36 11.87
CA TYR A 228 -33.98 27.10 12.38
C TYR A 228 -33.97 25.92 13.36
N VAL A 229 -34.86 25.93 14.36
CA VAL A 229 -34.98 24.85 15.34
C VAL A 229 -35.32 23.51 14.68
N GLN A 230 -36.21 23.51 13.69
CA GLN A 230 -36.60 22.30 12.98
C GLN A 230 -35.45 21.73 12.14
N ASN A 231 -34.66 22.59 11.48
CA ASN A 231 -33.46 22.14 10.76
C ASN A 231 -32.45 21.52 11.73
N THR A 232 -32.14 22.19 12.84
CA THR A 232 -31.22 21.62 13.85
C THR A 232 -31.72 20.30 14.42
N ARG A 233 -33.04 20.15 14.61
CA ARG A 233 -33.64 18.89 15.06
C ARG A 233 -33.53 17.81 14.00
N ASP A 234 -33.81 18.13 12.74
CA ASP A 234 -33.72 17.20 11.63
C ASP A 234 -32.27 16.72 11.44
N ASP A 235 -31.28 17.62 11.52
CA ASP A 235 -29.84 17.30 11.45
C ASP A 235 -29.44 16.35 12.60
N TYR A 236 -29.84 16.65 13.83
CA TYR A 236 -29.56 15.78 14.99
C TYR A 236 -30.21 14.39 14.86
N LEU A 237 -31.44 14.32 14.37
CA LEU A 237 -32.13 13.06 14.17
C LEU A 237 -31.51 12.25 13.01
N ALA A 238 -31.05 12.91 11.95
CA ALA A 238 -30.32 12.29 10.86
C ALA A 238 -28.99 11.70 11.35
N GLU A 239 -28.25 12.45 12.17
CA GLU A 239 -27.00 11.97 12.78
C GLU A 239 -27.25 10.74 13.65
N LYS A 240 -28.25 10.80 14.54
CA LYS A 240 -28.62 9.68 15.41
C LYS A 240 -29.01 8.44 14.60
N ASP A 241 -29.78 8.59 13.53
CA ASP A 241 -30.22 7.46 12.69
C ASP A 241 -29.04 6.84 11.93
N ALA A 242 -28.11 7.65 11.41
CA ALA A 242 -26.90 7.13 10.78
C ALA A 242 -26.01 6.35 11.75
N VAL A 243 -25.85 6.83 12.99
CA VAL A 243 -25.12 6.12 14.05
C VAL A 243 -25.79 4.78 14.36
N LEU A 244 -27.12 4.75 14.48
CA LEU A 244 -27.86 3.51 14.73
C LEU A 244 -27.74 2.51 13.57
N ARG A 245 -27.86 2.96 12.33
CA ARG A 245 -27.65 2.10 11.15
C ARG A 245 -26.25 1.53 11.09
N HIS A 246 -25.24 2.35 11.36
CA HIS A 246 -23.85 1.91 11.43
C HIS A 246 -23.63 0.87 12.54
N TYR A 247 -24.25 1.06 13.72
CA TYR A 247 -24.19 0.09 14.81
C TYR A 247 -24.82 -1.26 14.42
N VAL A 248 -25.99 -1.25 13.80
CA VAL A 248 -26.66 -2.47 13.32
C VAL A 248 -25.81 -3.21 12.28
N GLN A 249 -25.12 -2.47 11.39
CA GLN A 249 -24.22 -3.07 10.39
C GLN A 249 -22.97 -3.71 11.01
N LEU A 250 -22.43 -3.13 12.08
CA LEU A 250 -21.27 -3.67 12.80
C LEU A 250 -21.60 -4.90 13.64
N HIS A 251 -22.85 -5.02 14.09
CA HIS A 251 -23.30 -6.06 15.04
C HIS A 251 -24.50 -6.86 14.52
N PRO A 252 -24.40 -7.55 13.36
CA PRO A 252 -25.51 -8.35 12.83
C PRO A 252 -25.94 -9.50 13.77
N GLU A 253 -25.07 -9.96 14.67
CA GLU A 253 -25.34 -11.01 15.66
C GLU A 253 -26.41 -10.62 16.68
N ASP A 254 -26.47 -9.34 17.05
CA ASP A 254 -27.42 -8.78 18.03
C ASP A 254 -28.80 -8.54 17.40
N PHE A 255 -28.83 -8.28 16.09
CA PHE A 255 -30.03 -7.91 15.33
C PHE A 255 -30.43 -9.00 14.33
N ARG A 256 -30.73 -10.20 14.81
CA ARG A 256 -31.25 -11.27 13.95
C ARG A 256 -32.63 -10.90 13.41
N GLU A 257 -32.81 -10.97 12.09
CA GLU A 257 -34.12 -10.73 11.49
C GLU A 257 -35.14 -11.76 12.02
N PRO A 258 -36.21 -11.32 12.70
CA PRO A 258 -37.21 -12.25 13.21
C PRO A 258 -37.93 -12.93 12.04
N GLU A 259 -38.21 -14.23 12.19
CA GLU A 259 -38.96 -14.97 11.19
C GLU A 259 -40.36 -14.36 11.02
N ARG A 260 -40.70 -13.96 9.79
CA ARG A 260 -42.01 -13.38 9.47
C ARG A 260 -43.07 -14.48 9.47
N LYS A 261 -43.73 -14.68 10.61
CA LYS A 261 -44.89 -15.58 10.72
C LYS A 261 -46.10 -14.99 10.01
N LYS A 262 -46.86 -15.82 9.30
CA LYS A 262 -48.13 -15.39 8.70
C LYS A 262 -49.18 -15.25 9.81
N ILE A 263 -50.14 -14.35 9.62
CA ILE A 263 -51.25 -14.15 10.58
C ILE A 263 -52.02 -15.48 10.80
N ALA A 264 -52.11 -16.34 9.79
CA ALA A 264 -52.74 -17.65 9.90
C ALA A 264 -52.04 -18.59 10.91
N ASP A 265 -50.74 -18.40 11.15
CA ASP A 265 -49.93 -19.22 12.05
C ASP A 265 -49.90 -18.64 13.48
N ILE A 266 -50.50 -17.45 13.68
CA ILE A 266 -50.55 -16.74 14.97
C ILE A 266 -51.97 -16.87 15.54
N LEU A 267 -52.14 -17.76 16.53
CA LEU A 267 -53.40 -17.93 17.24
C LEU A 267 -53.43 -17.04 18.49
N GLU A 268 -53.85 -15.79 18.33
CA GLU A 268 -54.13 -14.91 19.47
C GLU A 268 -55.51 -15.20 20.07
N PRO A 269 -55.65 -15.16 21.40
CA PRO A 269 -56.94 -15.32 22.04
C PRO A 269 -57.85 -14.15 21.68
N TRP A 270 -59.04 -14.45 21.13
CA TRP A 270 -60.03 -13.42 20.82
C TRP A 270 -60.68 -12.90 22.11
N ILE A 271 -60.51 -11.60 22.39
CA ILE A 271 -61.13 -10.92 23.53
C ILE A 271 -62.34 -10.13 23.02
N PRO A 272 -63.58 -10.59 23.27
CA PRO A 272 -64.77 -9.81 22.91
C PRO A 272 -64.84 -8.50 23.69
N VAL A 273 -65.16 -7.41 23.00
CA VAL A 273 -65.67 -6.20 23.65
C VAL A 273 -67.15 -6.45 23.95
N ARG A 274 -67.52 -6.51 25.24
CA ARG A 274 -68.89 -6.73 25.70
C ARG A 274 -69.43 -5.48 26.37
#